data_AF-A0AA41WL03-F1
#
_entry.id   AF-A0AA41WL03-F1
#
_cell.length_a   1.000
_cell.length_b   1.000
_cell.length_c   1.000
_cell.angle_alpha   90.00
_cell.angle_beta   90.00
_cell.angle_gamma   90.00
#
_symmetry.space_group_name_H-M   'P 1'
#
loop_
_entity.id
_entity.type
_entity.pdbx_description
1 polymer ?
#
loop_
_entity_poly.entity_id
_entity_poly.type
_entity_poly.pdbx_seq_one_letter_code
_entity_poly.pdbx_strand_id
1 'polypeptide(L)' 'MYLGFAIILAAWALALGSPLTLLGVVAFVLYMNRFQIAPEEWALEALFGESFVRYRARVRRWI' A
#
# COMPACT_ATOMS: atom_id res chain seq x y z
N MET A 1 -4.18 0.63 6.51
CA MET A 1 -2.91 0.40 7.24
C MET A 1 -1.70 0.92 6.45
N TYR A 2 -1.43 0.38 5.26
CA TYR A 2 -0.23 0.72 4.47
C TYR A 2 -0.09 2.19 4.08
N LEU A 3 -1.20 2.87 3.74
CA LEU A 3 -1.20 4.31 3.47
C LEU A 3 -0.68 5.12 4.67
N GLY A 4 -1.09 4.77 5.89
CA GLY A 4 -0.62 5.45 7.10
C GLY A 4 0.88 5.33 7.28
N PHE A 5 1.46 4.15 7.04
CA PHE A 5 2.90 3.96 7.05
C PHE A 5 3.61 4.75 5.94
N ALA A 6 3.05 4.80 4.73
CA ALA A 6 3.60 5.61 3.65
C ALA A 6 3.60 7.11 4.01
N ILE A 7 2.55 7.62 4.65
CA ILE A 7 2.47 9.01 5.12
C ILE A 7 3.51 9.28 6.21
N ILE A 8 3.66 8.39 7.20
CA ILE A 8 4.65 8.53 8.27
C ILE A 8 6.07 8.51 7.69
N LEU A 9 6.36 7.58 6.76
CA LEU A 9 7.65 7.51 6.07
C LEU A 9 7.91 8.76 5.22
N ALA A 10 6.88 9.31 4.56
CA ALA A 10 7.00 10.57 3.84
C ALA A 10 7.31 11.74 4.78
N ALA A 11 6.62 11.84 5.92
CA ALA A 11 6.90 12.85 6.93
C ALA A 11 8.34 12.73 7.47
N TRP A 12 8.81 11.50 7.70
CA TRP A 12 10.18 11.26 8.14
C TRP A 12 11.22 11.58 7.06
N ALA A 13 10.96 11.20 5.81
CA ALA A 13 11.79 11.54 4.66
C ALA A 13 11.96 13.05 4.49
N LEU A 14 10.87 13.82 4.67
CA LEU A 14 10.90 15.28 4.67
C LEU A 14 11.68 15.84 5.86
N ALA A 15 11.54 15.26 7.05
CA ALA A 15 12.29 15.68 8.24
C ALA A 15 13.81 15.48 8.09
N LEU A 16 14.26 14.51 7.29
CA LEU A 16 15.67 14.28 6.96
C LEU A 16 16.23 15.29 5.95
N GLY A 17 15.39 16.08 5.28
CA GLY A 17 15.81 17.20 4.42
C GLY A 17 16.53 16.82 3.11
N SER A 18 16.51 15.55 2.70
CA SER A 18 17.18 15.08 1.48
C SER A 18 16.16 14.52 0.47
N PRO A 19 16.09 15.03 -0.76
CA PRO A 19 15.17 14.52 -1.79
C PRO A 19 15.34 13.02 -2.11
N LEU A 20 16.54 12.47 -1.90
CA LEU A 20 16.83 11.05 -2.12
C LEU A 20 16.02 10.13 -1.18
N THR A 21 15.64 10.59 0.01
CA THR A 21 14.87 9.77 0.97
C THR A 21 13.44 9.51 0.48
N LEU A 22 12.90 10.37 -0.40
CA LEU A 22 11.60 10.14 -1.04
C LEU A 22 11.60 8.92 -1.96
N LEU A 23 12.75 8.56 -2.55
CA LEU A 23 12.88 7.31 -3.31
C LEU A 23 12.62 6.08 -2.43
N GLY A 24 12.98 6.14 -1.15
CA GLY A 24 12.66 5.10 -0.17
C GLY A 24 11.16 4.94 0.04
N VAL A 25 10.41 6.05 0.07
CA VAL A 25 8.94 6.03 0.18
C VAL A 25 8.31 5.42 -1.07
N VAL A 26 8.79 5.80 -2.26
CA VAL A 26 8.31 5.23 -3.53
C VAL A 26 8.63 3.74 -3.59
N ALA A 27 9.85 3.33 -3.23
CA ALA A 27 10.25 1.93 -3.18
C ALA A 27 9.37 1.14 -2.20
N PHE A 28 9.05 1.71 -1.02
CA PHE A 28 8.15 1.11 -0.06
C PHE A 28 6.74 0.88 -0.66
N VAL A 29 6.16 1.88 -1.31
CA VAL A 29 4.82 1.75 -1.93
C VAL A 29 4.81 0.66 -3.01
N LEU A 30 5.84 0.62 -3.87
CA LEU A 30 5.96 -0.41 -4.91
C LEU A 30 6.12 -1.81 -4.32
N TYR A 31 6.97 -1.95 -3.31
CA TYR A 31 7.21 -3.20 -2.61
C TYR A 31 5.93 -3.72 -1.95
N MET A 32 5.24 -2.87 -1.20
CA MET A 32 4.01 -3.24 -0.50
C MET A 32 2.90 -3.61 -1.48
N ASN A 33 2.77 -2.91 -2.61
CA ASN A 33 1.80 -3.28 -3.65
C ASN A 33 2.03 -4.70 -4.19
N ARG A 34 3.30 -5.08 -4.42
CA ARG A 34 3.63 -6.33 -5.11
C ARG A 34 3.69 -7.54 -4.18
N PHE A 35 4.22 -7.36 -2.98
CA PHE A 35 4.56 -8.46 -2.08
C PHE A 35 3.63 -8.58 -0.87
N GLN A 36 2.84 -7.55 -0.56
CA GLN A 36 1.93 -7.58 0.59
C GLN A 36 0.47 -7.47 0.11
N ILE A 37 0.11 -6.36 -0.54
CA ILE A 37 -1.29 -6.09 -0.94
C ILE A 37 -1.79 -7.15 -1.94
N ALA A 38 -1.02 -7.50 -2.97
CA ALA A 38 -1.47 -8.46 -3.98
C ALA A 38 -1.69 -9.89 -3.41
N PRO A 39 -0.76 -10.48 -2.64
CA PRO A 39 -1.01 -11.77 -1.97
C PRO A 39 -2.16 -11.72 -0.96
N GLU A 40 -2.31 -10.63 -0.21
CA GLU A 40 -3.39 -10.47 0.77
C GLU A 40 -4.76 -10.40 0.07
N GLU A 41 -4.87 -9.68 -1.04
CA GLU A 41 -6.08 -9.67 -1.88
C GLU A 41 -6.41 -11.06 -2.43
N TRP A 42 -5.42 -11.86 -2.85
CA TRP A 42 -5.67 -13.23 -3.32
C TRP A 42 -6.18 -14.14 -2.21
N ALA A 43 -5.63 -14.03 -1.01
CA ALA A 43 -6.11 -14.79 0.15
C ALA A 43 -7.54 -14.39 0.53
N LEU A 44 -7.85 -13.09 0.48
CA LEU A 44 -9.19 -12.57 0.76
C LEU A 44 -10.20 -12.98 -0.32
N GLU A 45 -9.82 -12.97 -1.59
CA GLU A 45 -10.66 -13.45 -2.68
C GLU A 45 -10.95 -14.95 -2.55
N ALA A 46 -9.96 -15.76 -2.16
CA ALA A 46 -10.17 -17.19 -1.88
C ALA A 46 -11.11 -17.43 -0.67
N LEU A 47 -11.06 -16.58 0.35
CA LEU A 47 -11.86 -16.74 1.57
C LEU A 47 -13.31 -16.23 1.43
N PHE A 48 -13.49 -15.13 0.71
CA PHE A 48 -14.76 -14.38 0.66
C PHE A 48 -15.42 -14.38 -0.74
N GLY A 49 -14.72 -14.83 -1.78
CA GLY A 49 -15.22 -14.97 -3.14
C GLY A 49 -15.81 -13.67 -3.71
N GLU A 50 -16.98 -13.77 -4.34
CA GLU A 50 -17.65 -12.65 -5.01
C GLU A 50 -17.97 -11.45 -4.10
N SER A 51 -18.13 -11.67 -2.80
CA SER A 51 -18.39 -10.56 -1.87
C SER A 51 -17.18 -9.62 -1.80
N PHE A 52 -15.97 -10.18 -1.82
CA PHE A 52 -14.72 -9.42 -1.85
C PHE A 52 -14.47 -8.78 -3.21
N VAL A 53 -14.76 -9.47 -4.32
CA VAL A 53 -14.62 -8.88 -5.67
C VAL A 53 -15.49 -7.62 -5.81
N ARG A 54 -16.75 -7.68 -5.37
CA ARG A 54 -17.66 -6.51 -5.37
C ARG A 54 -17.21 -5.40 -4.43
N TYR A 55 -16.65 -5.74 -3.28
CA TYR A 55 -16.06 -4.76 -2.35
C TYR A 55 -14.84 -4.07 -2.98
N ARG A 56 -13.91 -4.85 -3.53
CA ARG A 56 -12.68 -4.38 -4.18
C ARG A 56 -12.95 -3.47 -5.38
N ALA A 57 -14.05 -3.67 -6.10
CA ALA A 57 -14.46 -2.78 -7.18
C ALA A 57 -14.88 -1.37 -6.72
N ARG A 58 -15.24 -1.20 -5.43
CA ARG A 58 -15.71 0.08 -4.87
C ARG A 58 -14.62 0.85 -4.14
N VAL A 59 -13.55 0.18 -3.72
CA VAL A 59 -12.50 0.76 -2.86
C VAL A 59 -11.15 0.64 -3.55
N ARG A 60 -10.40 1.74 -3.62
CA ARG A 60 -9.04 1.73 -4.20
C ARG A 60 -8.02 1.37 -3.12
N ARG A 61 -6.86 0.85 -3.55
CA ARG A 61 -5.81 0.34 -2.65
C ARG A 61 -5.16 1.40 -1.76
N TRP A 62 -5.03 2.64 -2.26
CA TRP A 62 -4.33 3.72 -1.55
C TRP A 62 -5.23 4.91 -1.25
N ILE A 63 -6.03 5.42 -2.21
CA ILE A 63 -7.09 6.44 -2.04
C ILE A 63 -8.24 6.18 -3.02
#